data_AF-A0A4P6X3D4-F1
#
_entry.id   AF-A0A4P6X3D4-F1
#
_cell.length_a   1.000
_cell.length_b   1.000
_cell.length_c   1.000
_cell.angle_alpha   90.00
_cell.angle_beta   90.00
_cell.angle_gamma   90.00
#
_symmetry.space_group_name_H-M   'P 1'
#
loop_
_entity.id
_entity.type
_entity.pdbx_description
1 polymer ?
#
loop_
_entity_poly.entity_id
_entity_poly.type
_entity_poly.pdbx_seq_one_letter_code
_entity_poly.pdbx_strand_id
1 'polypeptide(L)'
;MGIRVVDMALKNLCNATVLITQRSDRDVDGGRKPYLSARSLLLAEEGEEPDWLDLLAVMRACSKNFKADARQLWLRLMSMQLINARVSLRKFGFVYRSLARWELAPATALRPAMEPECQPAQSHIPGPGLRWDVDQLLRRSAAFDIPHDEARTLLKRMVEVISRWKAKAEQYPVRMTNTDIATLEAAMENAQLRKARELVGGRRP
;
A
#
# COMPACT_ATOMS: atom_id res chain seq x y z
N MET A 1 3.68 -5.45 9.45
CA MET A 1 3.35 -6.13 8.17
C MET A 1 4.56 -6.33 7.25
N GLY A 2 5.77 -5.80 7.57
CA GLY A 2 6.96 -5.99 6.71
C GLY A 2 7.00 -5.09 5.48
N ILE A 3 6.16 -4.05 5.44
CA ILE A 3 6.17 -3.04 4.38
C ILE A 3 7.25 -2.01 4.71
N ARG A 4 8.12 -1.72 3.74
CA ARG A 4 9.04 -0.58 3.80
C ARG A 4 8.23 0.70 3.69
N VAL A 5 8.25 1.52 4.73
CA VAL A 5 7.60 2.84 4.80
C VAL A 5 8.67 3.91 5.00
N VAL A 6 8.35 5.15 4.64
CA VAL A 6 9.21 6.29 5.02
C VAL A 6 9.16 6.50 6.53
N ASP A 7 10.24 7.05 7.08
CA ASP A 7 10.21 7.59 8.44
C ASP A 7 9.26 8.79 8.47
N MET A 8 8.46 8.84 9.53
CA MET A 8 7.43 9.86 9.69
C MET A 8 7.31 10.32 11.13
N ALA A 9 6.98 11.59 11.32
CA ALA A 9 6.73 12.18 12.62
C ALA A 9 5.49 13.08 12.55
N LEU A 10 4.58 12.90 13.51
CA LEU A 10 3.48 13.83 13.73
C LEU A 10 3.99 14.98 14.61
N LYS A 11 3.81 16.22 14.17
CA LYS A 11 4.21 17.42 14.92
C LYS A 11 3.01 18.33 15.12
N ASN A 12 2.78 18.70 16.38
CA ASN A 12 1.77 19.68 16.76
C ASN A 12 2.41 21.07 16.71
N LEU A 13 1.96 21.89 15.76
CA LEU A 13 2.24 23.33 15.68
C LEU A 13 1.10 24.08 16.37
N CYS A 14 1.31 25.37 16.68
CA CYS A 14 0.35 26.16 17.47
C CYS A 14 -1.09 26.16 16.91
N ASN A 15 -1.25 26.05 15.59
CA ASN A 15 -2.55 26.11 14.91
C ASN A 15 -2.88 24.88 14.06
N ALA A 16 -2.00 23.87 14.01
CA ALA A 16 -2.19 22.72 13.13
C ALA A 16 -1.36 21.52 13.57
N THR A 17 -1.85 20.33 13.25
CA THR A 17 -1.05 19.10 13.33
C THR A 17 -0.54 18.77 11.93
N VAL A 18 0.78 18.59 11.80
CA VAL A 18 1.43 18.27 10.51
C VAL A 18 2.11 16.92 10.56
N LEU A 19 1.98 16.15 9.48
CA LEU A 19 2.73 14.91 9.27
C LEU A 19 3.99 15.23 8.47
N ILE A 20 5.15 15.08 9.08
CA ILE A 20 6.45 15.22 8.43
C ILE A 20 6.91 13.83 7.98
N THR A 21 7.31 13.71 6.71
CA THR A 21 7.83 12.46 6.16
C THR A 21 9.22 12.66 5.56
N GLN A 22 10.08 11.67 5.72
CA GLN A 22 11.40 11.70 5.09
C GLN A 22 11.25 11.53 3.58
N ARG A 23 11.96 12.37 2.83
CA ARG A 23 12.05 12.29 1.38
C ARG A 23 12.90 11.09 0.96
N SER A 24 12.33 10.22 0.14
CA SER A 24 13.02 9.04 -0.40
C SER A 24 13.94 9.34 -1.60
N ASP A 25 13.79 10.53 -2.20
CA ASP A 25 14.57 11.03 -3.33
C ASP A 25 15.80 11.85 -2.88
N ARG A 26 16.31 11.59 -1.67
CA ARG A 26 17.49 12.23 -1.09
C ARG A 26 18.53 11.19 -0.66
N ASP A 27 19.82 11.51 -0.80
CA ASP A 27 20.91 10.80 -0.13
C ASP A 27 21.17 11.37 1.27
N VAL A 28 22.20 10.83 1.93
CA VAL A 28 22.60 11.20 3.30
C VAL A 28 23.16 12.63 3.37
N ASP A 29 23.70 13.15 2.27
CA ASP A 29 24.29 14.48 2.17
C ASP A 29 23.25 15.52 1.68
N GLY A 30 22.00 15.10 1.45
CA GLY A 30 20.91 15.94 0.94
C GLY A 30 20.88 16.09 -0.59
N GLY A 31 21.76 15.38 -1.31
CA GLY A 31 21.76 15.30 -2.76
C GLY A 31 20.48 14.67 -3.32
N ARG A 32 20.08 15.11 -4.53
CA ARG A 32 18.86 14.62 -5.18
C ARG A 32 19.12 13.29 -5.89
N LYS A 33 18.26 12.29 -5.62
CA LYS A 33 18.18 11.07 -6.43
C LYS A 33 17.03 11.19 -7.43
N PRO A 34 17.20 10.78 -8.70
CA PRO A 34 16.08 10.71 -9.62
C PRO A 34 14.94 9.85 -9.06
N TYR A 35 13.72 10.30 -9.28
CA TYR A 35 12.49 9.67 -8.81
C TYR A 35 11.46 9.63 -9.93
N LEU A 36 10.78 8.49 -10.09
CA LEU A 36 9.68 8.32 -11.02
C LEU A 36 8.44 7.81 -10.28
N SER A 37 7.26 8.28 -10.69
CA SER A 37 6.02 7.59 -10.33
C SER A 37 5.91 6.27 -11.11
N ALA A 38 5.12 5.31 -10.63
CA ALA A 38 4.84 4.10 -11.39
C ALA A 38 4.24 4.41 -12.77
N ARG A 39 3.41 5.45 -12.88
CA ARG A 39 2.86 5.91 -14.17
C ARG A 39 3.95 6.39 -15.12
N SER A 40 4.88 7.21 -14.63
CA SER A 40 6.01 7.70 -15.42
C SER A 40 6.92 6.56 -15.86
N LEU A 41 7.12 5.56 -14.98
CA LEU A 41 7.89 4.37 -15.30
C LEU A 41 7.22 3.52 -16.41
N LEU A 42 5.88 3.52 -16.43
CA LEU A 42 5.06 2.83 -17.43
C LEU A 42 4.78 3.66 -18.69
N LEU A 43 5.22 4.92 -18.73
CA LEU A 43 4.87 5.87 -19.79
C LEU A 43 3.34 6.03 -19.97
N ALA A 44 2.58 5.88 -18.89
CA ALA A 44 1.11 5.86 -18.95
C ALA A 44 0.52 7.24 -19.30
N GLU A 45 -0.37 7.26 -20.29
CA GLU A 45 -1.02 8.47 -20.78
C GLU A 45 -2.10 9.00 -19.82
N GLU A 46 -2.51 10.25 -20.02
CA GLU A 46 -3.59 10.83 -19.22
C GLU A 46 -4.89 10.04 -19.37
N GLY A 47 -5.56 9.73 -18.26
CA GLY A 47 -6.77 8.90 -18.25
C GLY A 47 -6.52 7.38 -18.27
N GLU A 48 -5.32 6.92 -18.62
CA GLU A 48 -4.95 5.50 -18.54
C GLU A 48 -4.81 5.07 -17.07
N GLU A 49 -5.38 3.92 -16.68
CA GLU A 49 -5.18 3.36 -15.34
C GLU A 49 -4.37 2.05 -15.48
N PRO A 50 -3.04 2.11 -15.25
CA PRO A 50 -2.17 0.96 -15.50
C PRO A 50 -2.43 -0.22 -14.56
N ASP A 51 -2.18 -1.43 -15.06
CA ASP A 51 -2.25 -2.68 -14.31
C ASP A 51 -0.96 -2.91 -13.50
N TRP A 52 -1.08 -3.55 -12.33
CA TRP A 52 0.08 -3.97 -11.56
C TRP A 52 0.88 -5.08 -12.27
N LEU A 53 0.27 -5.84 -13.19
CA LEU A 53 0.95 -6.78 -14.06
C LEU A 53 1.91 -6.08 -15.02
N ASP A 54 1.49 -4.96 -15.63
CA ASP A 54 2.35 -4.15 -16.49
C ASP A 54 3.50 -3.56 -15.67
N LEU A 55 3.18 -3.09 -14.47
CA LEU A 55 4.20 -2.60 -13.54
C LEU A 55 5.23 -3.69 -13.19
N LEU A 56 4.79 -4.92 -12.92
CA LEU A 56 5.68 -6.05 -12.68
C LEU A 56 6.55 -6.36 -13.90
N ALA A 57 6.00 -6.31 -15.11
CA ALA A 57 6.75 -6.54 -16.33
C ALA A 57 7.89 -5.53 -16.49
N VAL A 58 7.62 -4.24 -16.27
CA VAL A 58 8.66 -3.19 -16.31
C VAL A 58 9.67 -3.35 -15.17
N MET A 59 9.19 -3.67 -13.97
CA MET A 59 10.06 -3.93 -12.81
C MET A 59 11.04 -5.08 -13.07
N ARG A 60 10.64 -6.15 -13.79
CA ARG A 60 11.58 -7.24 -14.14
C ARG A 60 12.77 -6.74 -14.96
N ALA A 61 12.53 -5.78 -15.85
CA ALA A 61 13.58 -5.21 -16.68
C ALA A 61 14.50 -4.25 -15.91
N CYS A 62 13.93 -3.42 -15.02
CA CYS A 62 14.64 -2.25 -14.48
C CYS A 62 14.91 -2.30 -12.96
N SER A 63 14.26 -3.16 -12.19
CA SER A 63 14.48 -3.24 -10.73
C SER A 63 15.90 -3.71 -10.42
N LYS A 64 16.53 -3.08 -9.43
CA LYS A 64 17.82 -3.52 -8.87
C LYS A 64 17.69 -4.88 -8.17
N ASN A 65 16.58 -5.10 -7.48
CA ASN A 65 16.23 -6.37 -6.84
C ASN A 65 14.74 -6.65 -7.05
N PHE A 66 14.42 -7.28 -8.19
CA PHE A 66 13.03 -7.56 -8.59
C PHE A 66 12.26 -8.31 -7.50
N LYS A 67 12.80 -9.43 -6.98
CA LYS A 67 12.12 -10.25 -5.98
C LYS A 67 11.75 -9.45 -4.72
N ALA A 68 12.66 -8.62 -4.23
CA ALA A 68 12.39 -7.79 -3.05
C ALA A 68 11.34 -6.70 -3.33
N ASP A 69 11.39 -6.07 -4.50
CA ASP A 69 10.46 -5.00 -4.87
C ASP A 69 9.07 -5.53 -5.24
N ALA A 70 8.99 -6.64 -5.96
CA ALA A 70 7.74 -7.34 -6.28
C ALA A 70 7.03 -7.78 -5.00
N ARG A 71 7.78 -8.30 -4.01
CA ARG A 71 7.22 -8.61 -2.69
C ARG A 71 6.64 -7.38 -2.00
N GLN A 72 7.34 -6.24 -2.05
CA GLN A 72 6.84 -4.99 -1.47
C GLN A 72 5.62 -4.47 -2.21
N LEU A 73 5.57 -4.59 -3.53
CA LEU A 73 4.40 -4.27 -4.33
C LEU A 73 3.19 -5.12 -3.89
N TRP A 74 3.35 -6.44 -3.78
CA TRP A 74 2.29 -7.35 -3.32
C TRP A 74 1.76 -6.97 -1.93
N LEU A 75 2.66 -6.75 -0.96
CA LEU A 75 2.26 -6.38 0.40
C LEU A 75 1.47 -5.07 0.43
N ARG A 76 1.85 -4.08 -0.40
CA ARG A 76 1.18 -2.78 -0.45
C ARG A 76 -0.16 -2.85 -1.16
N LEU A 77 -0.26 -3.57 -2.28
CA LEU A 77 -1.53 -3.81 -2.97
C LEU A 77 -2.50 -4.54 -2.04
N MET A 78 -2.04 -5.60 -1.39
CA MET A 78 -2.84 -6.36 -0.42
C MET A 78 -3.26 -5.47 0.75
N SER A 79 -2.34 -4.69 1.34
CA SER A 79 -2.69 -3.75 2.41
C SER A 79 -3.74 -2.74 1.96
N MET A 80 -3.56 -2.09 0.81
CA MET A 80 -4.54 -1.14 0.29
C MET A 80 -5.89 -1.81 0.04
N GLN A 81 -5.94 -3.05 -0.42
CA GLN A 81 -7.20 -3.78 -0.58
C GLN A 81 -7.87 -4.09 0.76
N LEU A 82 -7.09 -4.32 1.83
CA LEU A 82 -7.61 -4.65 3.15
C LEU A 82 -8.11 -3.44 3.94
N ILE A 83 -7.54 -2.24 3.74
CA ILE A 83 -7.86 -1.06 4.56
C ILE A 83 -8.31 0.17 3.76
N ASN A 84 -8.12 0.20 2.44
CA ASN A 84 -8.47 1.35 1.60
C ASN A 84 -9.67 1.01 0.70
N ALA A 85 -10.44 2.04 0.35
CA ALA A 85 -11.58 1.90 -0.56
C ALA A 85 -11.13 1.76 -2.02
N ARG A 86 -9.97 2.33 -2.39
CA ARG A 86 -9.43 2.25 -3.76
C ARG A 86 -7.91 2.08 -3.77
N VAL A 87 -7.46 1.11 -4.56
CA VAL A 87 -6.05 0.91 -4.90
C VAL A 87 -5.74 1.76 -6.14
N SER A 88 -4.62 2.51 -6.12
CA SER A 88 -4.14 3.27 -7.28
C SER A 88 -2.63 3.17 -7.41
N LEU A 89 -2.13 2.93 -8.63
CA LEU A 89 -0.70 2.89 -8.89
C LEU A 89 -0.02 4.26 -8.76
N ARG A 90 -0.79 5.37 -8.69
CA ARG A 90 -0.26 6.73 -8.44
C ARG A 90 0.48 6.86 -7.11
N LYS A 91 0.20 5.96 -6.15
CA LYS A 91 0.84 5.94 -4.83
C LYS A 91 2.20 5.23 -4.81
N PHE A 92 2.63 4.67 -5.94
CA PHE A 92 3.90 3.98 -6.05
C PHE A 92 4.91 4.85 -6.79
N GLY A 93 6.14 4.81 -6.30
CA GLY A 93 7.26 5.45 -6.96
C GLY A 93 8.53 4.64 -6.84
N PHE A 94 9.52 5.08 -7.61
CA PHE A 94 10.78 4.40 -7.81
C PHE A 94 11.91 5.40 -7.66
N VAL A 95 12.91 5.05 -6.86
CA VAL A 95 14.11 5.86 -6.69
C VAL A 95 15.23 5.22 -7.51
N TYR A 96 15.94 6.03 -8.27
CA TYR A 96 17.11 5.58 -9.00
C TYR A 96 18.21 5.10 -8.05
N ARG A 97 18.94 4.07 -8.46
CA ARG A 97 20.09 3.53 -7.73
C ARG A 97 21.38 3.76 -8.52
N SER A 98 21.64 2.90 -9.49
CA SER A 98 22.83 2.96 -10.35
C SER A 98 22.61 2.09 -11.59
N LEU A 99 23.38 2.32 -12.65
CA LEU A 99 23.38 1.47 -13.86
C LEU A 99 21.98 1.25 -14.46
N ALA A 100 21.20 2.34 -14.59
CA ALA A 100 19.80 2.27 -15.08
C ALA A 100 18.86 1.39 -14.23
N ARG A 101 19.24 1.07 -12.98
CA ARG A 101 18.41 0.29 -12.05
C ARG A 101 17.64 1.18 -11.09
N TRP A 102 16.40 0.78 -10.86
CA TRP A 102 15.44 1.45 -9.98
C TRP A 102 15.11 0.56 -8.78
N GLU A 103 14.63 1.17 -7.71
CA GLU A 103 14.11 0.45 -6.56
C GLU A 103 12.76 1.01 -6.17
N LEU A 104 11.82 0.14 -5.80
CA LEU A 104 10.52 0.58 -5.31
C LEU A 104 10.70 1.42 -4.04
N ALA A 105 10.36 2.69 -4.14
CA ALA A 105 10.46 3.68 -3.07
C ALA A 105 9.69 3.20 -1.83
N PRO A 106 10.11 3.53 -0.60
CA PRO A 106 9.32 3.25 0.59
C PRO A 106 7.89 3.82 0.46
N ALA A 107 6.91 3.11 1.02
CA ALA A 107 5.52 3.51 0.93
C ALA A 107 5.29 4.82 1.69
N THR A 108 4.60 5.73 1.02
CA THR A 108 3.99 6.93 1.59
C THR A 108 2.48 6.80 1.38
N ALA A 109 1.66 7.31 2.29
CA ALA A 109 0.19 7.33 2.16
C ALA A 109 -0.54 5.95 2.15
N LEU A 110 -0.05 4.96 2.91
CA LEU A 110 -0.89 3.83 3.33
C LEU A 110 -1.76 4.26 4.52
N ARG A 111 -3.00 4.63 4.23
CA ARG A 111 -4.02 4.97 5.23
C ARG A 111 -5.32 4.23 4.98
N PRO A 112 -6.12 3.97 6.03
CA PRO A 112 -7.51 3.57 5.83
C PRO A 112 -8.28 4.62 5.03
N ALA A 113 -9.31 4.19 4.30
CA ALA A 113 -10.28 5.13 3.75
C ALA A 113 -11.04 5.80 4.91
N MET A 114 -11.33 7.09 4.76
CA MET A 114 -12.19 7.83 5.69
C MET A 114 -13.51 8.12 5.00
N GLU A 115 -14.62 8.19 5.72
CA GLU A 115 -15.88 8.64 5.09
C GLU A 115 -15.71 10.06 4.52
N PRO A 116 -16.25 10.35 3.30
CA PRO A 116 -17.12 9.51 2.47
C PRO A 116 -16.39 8.63 1.45
N GLU A 117 -15.06 8.49 1.48
CA GLU A 117 -14.27 7.69 0.51
C GLU A 117 -14.67 6.21 0.47
N CYS A 118 -15.27 5.70 1.56
CA CYS A 118 -15.86 4.37 1.63
C CYS A 118 -17.11 4.21 0.74
N GLN A 119 -17.74 5.31 0.32
CA GLN A 119 -18.93 5.27 -0.53
C GLN A 119 -18.54 5.13 -2.02
N PRO A 120 -19.24 4.26 -2.78
CA PRO A 120 -18.83 3.90 -4.13
C PRO A 120 -18.87 5.01 -5.21
N ALA A 121 -19.33 6.24 -4.94
CA ALA A 121 -19.72 7.16 -6.01
C ALA A 121 -19.35 8.67 -5.90
N GLN A 122 -18.53 9.14 -4.95
CA GLN A 122 -18.25 10.60 -4.83
C GLN A 122 -16.78 11.01 -4.68
N SER A 123 -15.83 10.18 -5.13
CA SER A 123 -14.43 10.61 -5.19
C SER A 123 -14.17 11.35 -6.50
N HIS A 124 -13.66 12.60 -6.44
CA HIS A 124 -13.20 13.44 -7.57
C HIS A 124 -12.02 12.84 -8.38
N ILE A 125 -11.78 11.52 -8.29
CA ILE A 125 -10.77 10.79 -9.04
C ILE A 125 -11.50 9.98 -10.12
N PRO A 126 -11.37 10.38 -11.41
CA PRO A 126 -11.92 9.63 -12.53
C PRO A 126 -11.29 8.22 -12.60
N GLY A 127 -12.10 7.23 -12.99
CA GLY A 127 -11.65 5.87 -13.26
C GLY A 127 -12.19 4.81 -12.29
N PRO A 128 -12.37 3.55 -12.73
CA PRO A 128 -12.98 2.47 -11.95
C PRO A 128 -12.11 1.96 -10.79
N GLY A 129 -10.87 2.47 -10.65
CA GLY A 129 -9.87 1.91 -9.77
C GLY A 129 -9.38 0.54 -10.24
N LEU A 130 -8.33 0.05 -9.58
CA LEU A 130 -7.77 -1.27 -9.80
C LEU A 130 -8.80 -2.37 -9.41
N ARG A 131 -9.26 -3.20 -10.37
CA ARG A 131 -10.37 -4.18 -10.20
C ARG A 131 -9.92 -5.55 -9.65
N TRP A 132 -9.03 -5.58 -8.66
CA TRP A 132 -8.60 -6.84 -8.04
C TRP A 132 -9.06 -6.92 -6.60
N ASP A 133 -9.58 -8.08 -6.21
CA ASP A 133 -9.88 -8.38 -4.82
C ASP A 133 -8.73 -9.15 -4.15
N VAL A 134 -8.82 -9.33 -2.83
CA VAL A 134 -7.82 -10.05 -2.03
C VAL A 134 -7.55 -11.45 -2.56
N ASP A 135 -8.58 -12.12 -3.06
CA ASP A 135 -8.53 -13.50 -3.54
C ASP A 135 -7.80 -13.61 -4.88
N GLN A 136 -8.04 -12.67 -5.80
CA GLN A 136 -7.27 -12.56 -7.04
C GLN A 136 -5.79 -12.26 -6.78
N LEU A 137 -5.48 -11.32 -5.87
CA LEU A 137 -4.09 -11.02 -5.49
C LEU A 137 -3.39 -12.20 -4.81
N LEU A 138 -4.13 -13.00 -4.04
CA LEU A 138 -3.61 -14.21 -3.42
C LEU A 138 -3.32 -15.30 -4.47
N ARG A 139 -4.27 -15.58 -5.37
CA ARG A 139 -4.09 -16.56 -6.45
C ARG A 139 -2.95 -16.21 -7.40
N ARG A 140 -2.74 -14.92 -7.66
CA ARG A 140 -1.68 -14.44 -8.56
C ARG A 140 -0.37 -14.11 -7.85
N SER A 141 -0.17 -14.54 -6.61
CA SER A 141 1.06 -14.32 -5.82
C SER A 141 2.34 -14.75 -6.54
N ALA A 142 2.30 -15.83 -7.33
CA ALA A 142 3.42 -16.29 -8.13
C ALA A 142 3.95 -15.24 -9.13
N ALA A 143 3.10 -14.33 -9.62
CA ALA A 143 3.54 -13.25 -10.50
C ALA A 143 4.53 -12.29 -9.80
N PHE A 144 4.48 -12.23 -8.47
CA PHE A 144 5.35 -11.41 -7.61
C PHE A 144 6.57 -12.18 -7.07
N ASP A 145 6.85 -13.38 -7.59
CA ASP A 145 7.84 -14.33 -7.05
C ASP A 145 7.57 -14.75 -5.59
N ILE A 146 6.29 -14.83 -5.21
CA ILE A 146 5.84 -15.31 -3.89
C ILE A 146 5.10 -16.65 -4.07
N PRO A 147 5.61 -17.75 -3.51
CA PRO A 147 4.88 -19.02 -3.42
C PRO A 147 3.53 -18.86 -2.72
N HIS A 148 2.52 -19.64 -3.14
CA HIS A 148 1.15 -19.46 -2.66
C HIS A 148 0.99 -19.70 -1.15
N ASP A 149 1.72 -20.67 -0.58
CA ASP A 149 1.77 -20.96 0.86
C ASP A 149 2.39 -19.79 1.66
N GLU A 150 3.45 -19.19 1.11
CA GLU A 150 4.05 -17.98 1.67
C GLU A 150 3.08 -16.80 1.60
N ALA A 151 2.41 -16.59 0.47
CA ALA A 151 1.41 -15.53 0.30
C ALA A 151 0.25 -15.68 1.30
N ARG A 152 -0.22 -16.91 1.54
CA ARG A 152 -1.24 -17.20 2.56
C ARG A 152 -0.73 -16.89 3.97
N THR A 153 0.52 -17.21 4.27
CA THR A 153 1.16 -16.89 5.55
C THR A 153 1.26 -15.38 5.77
N LEU A 154 1.65 -14.63 4.73
CA LEU A 154 1.70 -13.17 4.77
C LEU A 154 0.32 -12.56 4.96
N LEU A 155 -0.69 -13.04 4.22
CA LEU A 155 -2.08 -12.57 4.37
C LEU A 155 -2.59 -12.81 5.79
N LYS A 156 -2.33 -14.00 6.37
CA LYS A 156 -2.72 -14.32 7.74
C LYS A 156 -2.11 -13.33 8.73
N ARG A 157 -0.82 -13.04 8.60
CA ARG A 157 -0.11 -12.05 9.42
C ARG A 157 -0.69 -10.64 9.25
N MET A 158 -1.06 -10.25 8.03
CA MET A 158 -1.67 -8.94 7.77
C MET A 158 -3.03 -8.82 8.46
N VAL A 159 -3.89 -9.83 8.32
CA VAL A 159 -5.19 -9.89 9.01
C VAL A 159 -5.03 -9.81 10.53
N GLU A 160 -4.08 -10.56 11.10
CA GLU A 160 -3.79 -10.52 12.53
C GLU A 160 -3.34 -9.12 12.99
N VAL A 161 -2.41 -8.49 12.27
CA VAL A 161 -1.94 -7.14 12.62
C VAL A 161 -3.07 -6.12 12.50
N ILE A 162 -3.87 -6.19 11.42
CA ILE A 162 -5.02 -5.31 11.22
C ILE A 162 -6.04 -5.49 12.34
N SER A 163 -6.30 -6.71 12.82
CA SER A 163 -7.28 -6.96 13.89
C SER A 163 -6.99 -6.21 15.20
N ARG A 164 -5.73 -5.82 15.42
CA ARG A 164 -5.28 -5.08 16.62
C ARG A 164 -5.26 -3.56 16.43
N TRP A 165 -5.87 -3.04 15.35
CA TRP A 165 -5.75 -1.62 14.99
C TRP A 165 -6.33 -0.66 16.03
N LYS A 166 -7.48 -0.97 16.66
CA LYS A 166 -8.08 -0.12 17.71
C LYS A 166 -7.15 0.08 18.90
N ALA A 167 -6.59 -1.02 19.40
CA ALA A 167 -5.59 -1.00 20.47
C ALA A 167 -4.33 -0.20 20.10
N LYS A 168 -4.01 -0.06 18.81
CA LYS A 168 -2.91 0.80 18.32
C LYS A 168 -3.33 2.26 18.14
N ALA A 169 -4.57 2.50 17.73
CA ALA A 169 -5.14 3.84 17.57
C ALA A 169 -5.21 4.61 18.92
N GLU A 170 -5.51 3.89 20.00
CA GLU A 170 -5.62 4.47 21.36
C GLU A 170 -4.26 4.72 22.02
N GLN A 171 -3.17 4.09 21.53
CA GLN A 171 -1.86 4.22 22.14
C GLN A 171 -1.32 5.65 22.06
N TYR A 172 -0.49 6.02 23.04
CA TYR A 172 0.11 7.35 23.19
C TYR A 172 0.74 7.98 21.93
N PRO A 173 1.31 7.24 20.96
CA PRO A 173 1.83 7.86 19.73
C PRO A 173 0.74 8.38 18.78
N VAL A 174 -0.50 7.87 18.91
CA VAL A 174 -1.60 8.13 17.97
C VAL A 174 -2.75 8.89 18.65
N ARG A 175 -3.18 8.45 19.85
CA ARG A 175 -4.18 9.10 20.71
C ARG A 175 -5.49 9.44 20.00
N MET A 176 -5.95 8.56 19.11
CA MET A 176 -7.27 8.70 18.50
C MET A 176 -8.37 8.66 19.57
N THR A 177 -9.32 9.58 19.46
CA THR A 177 -10.55 9.57 20.25
C THR A 177 -11.50 8.48 19.75
N ASN A 178 -12.54 8.17 20.53
CA ASN A 178 -13.60 7.26 20.08
C ASN A 178 -14.26 7.74 18.78
N THR A 179 -14.40 9.06 18.62
CA THR A 179 -14.92 9.66 17.39
C THR A 179 -13.99 9.38 16.21
N ASP A 180 -12.68 9.59 16.36
CA ASP A 180 -11.70 9.29 15.31
C ASP A 180 -11.73 7.80 14.93
N ILE A 181 -11.77 6.91 15.93
CA ILE A 181 -11.85 5.46 15.72
C ILE A 181 -13.11 5.10 14.91
N ALA A 182 -14.27 5.66 15.28
CA ALA A 182 -15.53 5.41 14.59
C ALA A 182 -15.44 5.75 13.09
N THR A 183 -14.75 6.84 12.71
CA THR A 183 -14.59 7.22 11.29
C THR A 183 -13.82 6.21 10.44
N LEU A 184 -13.02 5.34 11.06
CA LEU A 184 -12.20 4.34 10.38
C LEU A 184 -12.85 2.96 10.34
N GLU A 185 -13.90 2.71 11.13
CA GLU A 185 -14.48 1.37 11.28
C GLU A 185 -14.98 0.80 9.95
N ALA A 186 -15.67 1.61 9.14
CA ALA A 186 -16.16 1.18 7.82
C ALA A 186 -15.03 0.65 6.93
N ALA A 187 -13.88 1.31 6.94
CA ALA A 187 -12.70 0.88 6.20
C ALA A 187 -12.00 -0.32 6.84
N MET A 188 -12.10 -0.49 8.15
CA MET A 188 -11.42 -1.56 8.90
C MET A 188 -12.32 -2.79 9.13
N GLU A 189 -13.55 -2.79 8.64
CA GLU A 189 -14.51 -3.91 8.67
C GLU A 189 -15.14 -4.23 7.29
N ASN A 190 -14.47 -3.77 6.23
CA ASN A 190 -14.95 -3.90 4.86
C ASN A 190 -15.03 -5.37 4.36
N ALA A 191 -15.68 -5.55 3.20
CA ALA A 191 -15.89 -6.87 2.58
C ALA A 191 -14.59 -7.60 2.22
N GLN A 192 -13.53 -6.89 1.85
CA GLN A 192 -12.23 -7.48 1.50
C GLN A 192 -11.52 -8.04 2.73
N LEU A 193 -11.57 -7.34 3.87
CA LEU A 193 -11.00 -7.84 5.10
C LEU A 193 -11.77 -9.06 5.64
N ARG A 194 -13.11 -9.08 5.50
CA ARG A 194 -13.92 -10.28 5.82
C ARG A 194 -13.53 -11.46 4.92
N LYS A 195 -13.46 -11.27 3.60
CA LYS A 195 -12.99 -12.28 2.65
C LYS A 195 -11.59 -12.79 2.99
N ALA A 196 -10.68 -11.89 3.37
CA ALA A 196 -9.33 -12.25 3.79
C ALA A 196 -9.32 -13.16 5.03
N ARG A 197 -10.17 -12.87 6.03
CA ARG A 197 -10.34 -13.70 7.24
C ARG A 197 -10.82 -15.11 6.87
N GLU A 198 -11.76 -15.23 5.93
CA GLU A 198 -12.26 -16.53 5.45
C GLU A 198 -11.16 -17.34 4.74
N LEU A 199 -10.38 -16.71 3.85
CA LEU A 199 -9.29 -17.37 3.10
C LEU A 199 -8.18 -17.92 4.01
N VAL A 200 -7.90 -17.24 5.13
CA VAL A 200 -6.86 -17.66 6.09
C VAL A 200 -7.41 -18.49 7.26
N GLY A 201 -8.71 -18.38 7.54
CA GLY A 201 -9.44 -19.11 8.58
C GLY A 201 -10.04 -20.44 8.12
N GLY A 202 -10.21 -20.64 6.81
CA GLY A 202 -10.63 -21.91 6.22
C GLY A 202 -9.70 -23.07 6.61
N ARG A 203 -10.32 -24.12 7.16
CA ARG A 203 -9.71 -25.33 7.74
C ARG A 203 -8.58 -25.92 6.88
N ARG A 204 -7.54 -26.39 7.57
CA ARG A 204 -6.62 -27.42 7.05
C ARG A 204 -7.44 -28.62 6.53
N PRO A 205 -7.04 -29.30 5.45
CA PRO A 205 -7.47 -30.67 5.23
C PRO A 205 -7.08 -31.54 6.43
#